data_AF-A0A1C6I2Z9-F1
#
_entry.id   AF-A0A1C6I2Z9-F1
#
_cell.length_a   1.000
_cell.length_b   1.000
_cell.length_c   1.000
_cell.angle_alpha   90.00
_cell.angle_beta   90.00
_cell.angle_gamma   90.00
#
_symmetry.space_group_name_H-M   'P 1'
#
loop_
_entity.id
_entity.type
_entity.pdbx_description
1 polymer ?
#
loop_
_entity_poly.entity_id
_entity_poly.type
_entity_poly.pdbx_seq_one_letter_code
_entity_poly.pdbx_strand_id
1 'polypeptide(L)'
;MNYLAYKLFVRKHLHWWQDPLASIFLNLVLKKYGELPPTYQVVGFDDSPIASEYLIPFSTIHQQIDVLTKEAMDILVMQMKNRKKRRPAIMETPIHKTVLPTLIKRETTIFSFYPKVPESTLLAFRDF
;
A
#
# COMPACT_ATOMS: atom_id res chain seq x y z
N MET A 1 -27.61 -24.20 -21.36
CA MET A 1 -26.71 -23.78 -20.27
C MET A 1 -25.29 -23.67 -20.82
N ASN A 2 -24.71 -22.46 -20.88
CA ASN A 2 -23.26 -22.19 -20.74
C ASN A 2 -22.93 -20.71 -21.02
N TYR A 3 -23.50 -19.82 -20.21
CA TYR A 3 -23.05 -18.42 -20.10
C TYR A 3 -22.04 -18.23 -18.94
N LEU A 4 -21.60 -19.33 -18.30
CA LEU A 4 -20.97 -19.31 -16.97
C LEU A 4 -19.43 -19.40 -16.95
N ALA A 5 -18.74 -19.65 -18.07
CA ALA A 5 -17.35 -20.12 -17.99
C ALA A 5 -16.27 -19.05 -18.24
N TYR A 6 -16.59 -17.86 -18.73
CA TYR A 6 -15.56 -16.90 -19.18
C TYR A 6 -15.78 -15.48 -18.68
N LYS A 7 -15.86 -15.32 -17.36
CA LYS A 7 -15.38 -14.07 -16.77
C LYS A 7 -13.91 -14.33 -16.44
N LEU A 8 -13.01 -13.96 -17.37
CA LEU A 8 -11.60 -13.77 -17.04
C LEU A 8 -11.55 -13.00 -15.71
N PHE A 9 -11.11 -13.67 -14.66
CA PHE A 9 -11.09 -13.10 -13.31
C PHE A 9 -9.87 -12.17 -13.22
N VAL A 10 -9.94 -11.03 -13.92
CA VAL A 10 -8.94 -9.96 -13.84
C VAL A 10 -8.97 -9.43 -12.41
N ARG A 11 -7.93 -9.74 -11.63
CA ARG A 11 -7.73 -9.16 -10.31
C ARG A 11 -7.52 -7.67 -10.45
N LYS A 12 -8.25 -6.89 -9.64
CA LYS A 12 -8.11 -5.43 -9.60
C LYS A 12 -7.32 -5.07 -8.35
N HIS A 13 -6.09 -4.62 -8.57
CA HIS A 13 -5.26 -4.05 -7.52
C HIS A 13 -5.63 -2.57 -7.38
N LEU A 14 -6.15 -2.18 -6.23
CA LEU A 14 -6.48 -0.80 -5.93
C LEU A 14 -5.51 -0.29 -4.87
N HIS A 15 -4.78 0.75 -5.26
CA HIS A 15 -3.84 1.45 -4.42
C HIS A 15 -4.44 2.80 -4.07
N TRP A 16 -4.49 3.10 -2.79
CA TRP A 16 -4.98 4.39 -2.30
C TRP A 16 -3.81 5.22 -1.81
N TRP A 17 -3.87 6.51 -2.10
CA TRP A 17 -2.79 7.43 -1.76
C TRP A 17 -2.67 7.69 -0.25
N GLN A 18 -3.75 7.46 0.51
CA GLN A 18 -3.76 7.49 1.98
C GLN A 18 -4.75 6.46 2.55
N ASP A 19 -4.50 6.00 3.76
CA ASP A 19 -5.35 5.05 4.49
C ASP A 19 -6.81 5.51 4.69
N PRO A 20 -7.13 6.80 4.94
CA PRO A 20 -8.52 7.25 5.00
C PRO A 20 -9.29 7.05 3.69
N LEU A 21 -8.62 7.15 2.53
CA LEU A 21 -9.26 6.90 1.25
C LEU A 21 -9.52 5.40 1.04
N ALA A 22 -8.59 4.54 1.48
CA ALA A 22 -8.76 3.10 1.48
C ALA A 22 -9.96 2.68 2.36
N SER A 23 -10.08 3.26 3.57
CA SER A 23 -11.18 2.94 4.48
C SER A 23 -12.54 3.40 3.94
N ILE A 24 -12.63 4.59 3.34
CA ILE A 24 -13.84 5.08 2.66
C ILE A 24 -14.24 4.11 1.54
N PHE A 25 -13.29 3.68 0.71
CA PHE A 25 -13.56 2.70 -0.34
C PHE A 25 -14.08 1.38 0.21
N LEU A 26 -13.41 0.82 1.23
CA LEU A 26 -13.85 -0.42 1.86
C LEU A 26 -15.26 -0.27 2.44
N ASN A 27 -15.60 0.87 3.03
CA ASN A 27 -16.95 1.17 3.50
C ASN A 27 -17.98 1.08 2.35
N LEU A 28 -17.68 1.70 1.20
CA LEU A 28 -18.57 1.67 0.04
C LEU A 28 -18.74 0.26 -0.54
N VAL A 29 -17.66 -0.51 -0.59
CA VAL A 29 -17.67 -1.90 -1.03
C VAL A 29 -18.51 -2.75 -0.09
N LEU A 30 -18.28 -2.65 1.22
CA LEU A 30 -19.01 -3.43 2.23
C LEU A 30 -20.49 -3.06 2.27
N LYS A 31 -20.83 -1.77 2.15
CA LYS A 31 -22.22 -1.32 2.04
C LYS A 31 -22.93 -1.89 0.81
N LYS A 32 -22.20 -2.09 -0.30
CA LYS A 32 -22.77 -2.56 -1.56
C LYS A 32 -22.85 -4.08 -1.66
N TYR A 33 -21.84 -4.79 -1.18
CA TYR A 33 -21.67 -6.23 -1.40
C TYR A 33 -21.70 -7.07 -0.13
N GLY A 34 -21.68 -6.46 1.07
CA GLY A 34 -21.63 -7.16 2.36
C GLY A 34 -20.25 -7.73 2.72
N GLU A 35 -19.37 -7.90 1.73
CA GLU A 35 -18.01 -8.42 1.88
C GLU A 35 -17.05 -7.71 0.90
N LEU A 36 -15.74 -7.88 1.12
CA LEU A 36 -14.73 -7.50 0.13
C LEU A 36 -14.65 -8.59 -0.94
N PRO A 37 -15.01 -8.33 -2.21
CA PRO A 37 -15.01 -9.39 -3.21
C PRO A 37 -13.58 -9.90 -3.48
N PRO A 38 -13.39 -11.21 -3.70
CA PRO A 38 -12.06 -11.83 -3.83
C PRO A 38 -11.28 -11.40 -5.09
N THR A 39 -11.92 -10.67 -6.01
CA THR A 39 -11.28 -10.02 -7.16
C THR A 39 -10.48 -8.77 -6.78
N TYR A 40 -10.79 -8.14 -5.65
CA TYR A 40 -10.18 -6.89 -5.23
C TYR A 40 -9.05 -7.13 -4.25
N GLN A 41 -7.93 -6.43 -4.46
CA GLN A 41 -6.90 -6.26 -3.46
C GLN A 41 -6.78 -4.77 -3.14
N VAL A 42 -6.76 -4.45 -1.86
CA VAL A 42 -6.73 -3.06 -1.39
C VAL A 42 -5.46 -2.85 -0.59
N VAL A 43 -4.67 -1.85 -1.00
CA VAL A 43 -3.49 -1.40 -0.27
C VAL A 43 -3.61 0.11 -0.03
N GLY A 44 -3.56 0.51 1.24
CA GLY A 44 -3.47 1.90 1.69
C GLY A 44 -2.04 2.43 1.69
N PHE A 45 -1.85 3.58 2.31
CA PHE A 45 -0.58 4.29 2.42
C PHE A 45 -0.61 5.13 3.71
N ASP A 46 0.51 5.17 4.43
CA ASP A 46 0.78 5.88 5.70
C ASP A 46 0.91 4.95 6.94
N ASP A 47 0.23 3.81 6.97
CA ASP A 47 0.10 2.93 8.15
C ASP A 47 -0.38 3.65 9.42
N SER A 48 -1.39 4.48 9.22
CA SER A 48 -2.14 5.11 10.31
C SER A 48 -2.96 4.07 11.09
N PRO A 49 -3.34 4.35 12.35
CA PRO A 49 -4.07 3.39 13.20
C PRO A 49 -5.35 2.83 12.56
N ILE A 50 -6.00 3.61 11.69
CA ILE A 50 -7.20 3.17 10.97
C ILE A 50 -6.93 1.94 10.10
N ALA A 51 -5.72 1.74 9.59
CA ALA A 51 -5.38 0.58 8.76
C ALA A 51 -5.43 -0.74 9.53
N SER A 52 -5.08 -0.72 10.82
CA SER A 52 -5.15 -1.88 11.71
C SER A 52 -6.49 -2.04 12.42
N GLU A 53 -7.18 -0.94 12.69
CA GLU A 53 -8.41 -0.91 13.51
C GLU A 53 -9.71 -0.94 12.68
N TYR A 54 -9.61 -0.84 11.36
CA TYR A 54 -10.79 -0.92 10.50
C TYR A 54 -11.48 -2.28 10.60
N LEU A 55 -12.79 -2.31 10.33
CA LEU A 55 -13.62 -3.53 10.38
C LEU A 55 -12.99 -4.71 9.62
N ILE A 56 -12.39 -4.43 8.48
CA ILE A 56 -11.48 -5.34 7.79
C ILE A 56 -10.09 -4.68 7.80
N PRO A 57 -9.16 -5.13 8.66
CA PRO A 57 -7.80 -4.59 8.71
C PRO A 57 -7.14 -4.70 7.33
N PHE A 58 -6.63 -3.58 6.82
CA PHE A 58 -6.16 -3.50 5.44
C PHE A 58 -4.66 -3.29 5.34
N SER A 59 -4.08 -3.88 4.29
CA SER A 59 -2.67 -3.74 3.97
C SER A 59 -2.35 -2.29 3.62
N THR A 60 -1.16 -1.83 3.97
CA THR A 60 -0.77 -0.43 3.77
C THR A 60 0.75 -0.32 3.64
N ILE A 61 1.21 0.78 3.05
CA ILE A 61 2.61 1.14 2.98
C ILE A 61 2.95 2.00 4.21
N HIS A 62 3.69 1.42 5.14
CA HIS A 62 4.20 2.10 6.33
C HIS A 62 5.29 3.09 5.96
N GLN A 63 5.00 4.35 6.22
CA GLN A 63 5.99 5.42 6.21
C GLN A 63 6.68 5.42 7.56
N GLN A 64 7.99 5.21 7.59
CA GLN A 64 8.77 5.18 8.82
C GLN A 64 8.91 6.60 9.41
N ILE A 65 7.81 7.16 9.95
CA ILE A 65 7.73 8.54 10.46
C ILE A 65 8.80 8.79 11.53
N ASP A 66 9.02 7.86 12.44
CA ASP A 66 10.05 8.00 13.48
C ASP A 66 11.45 8.19 12.88
N VAL A 67 11.77 7.46 11.81
CA VAL A 67 13.05 7.57 11.09
C VAL A 67 13.11 8.90 10.32
N LEU A 68 12.03 9.28 9.63
CA LEU A 68 11.94 10.56 8.93
C LEU A 68 12.13 11.74 9.89
N THR A 69 11.45 11.74 11.03
CA THR A 69 11.54 12.78 12.06
C THR A 69 12.95 12.84 12.63
N LYS A 70 13.56 11.70 12.96
CA LYS A 70 14.94 11.66 13.44
C LYS A 70 15.92 12.25 12.41
N GLU A 71 15.87 11.81 11.16
CA GLU A 71 16.77 12.31 10.10
C GLU A 71 16.57 13.81 9.84
N ALA A 72 15.32 14.29 9.82
CA ALA A 72 15.01 15.71 9.67
C ALA A 72 15.58 16.54 10.84
N MET A 73 15.41 16.06 12.08
CA MET A 73 15.95 16.73 13.26
C MET A 73 17.47 16.73 13.29
N ASP A 74 18.11 15.63 12.91
CA ASP A 74 19.57 15.53 12.79
C ASP A 74 20.11 16.56 11.78
N ILE A 75 19.45 16.71 10.62
CA ILE A 75 19.80 17.73 9.61
C ILE A 75 19.62 19.14 10.16
N LEU A 76 18.50 19.42 10.81
CA LEU A 76 18.20 20.74 11.39
C LEU A 76 19.23 21.13 12.46
N VAL A 77 19.51 20.23 13.40
CA VAL A 77 20.49 20.46 14.48
C VAL A 77 21.89 20.69 13.92
N MET A 78 22.30 19.91 12.91
CA MET A 78 23.55 20.14 12.19
C MET A 78 23.62 21.56 11.60
N GLN A 79 22.56 22.00 10.93
CA GLN A 79 22.48 23.34 10.34
C GLN A 79 22.56 24.44 11.41
N MET A 80 21.85 24.27 12.53
CA MET A 80 21.90 25.20 13.67
C MET A 80 23.31 25.28 14.27
N LYS A 81 23.98 24.14 14.46
CA LYS A 81 25.37 24.08 14.96
C LYS A 81 26.33 24.79 14.01
N ASN A 82 26.17 24.61 12.69
CA ASN A 82 26.99 25.31 11.70
C ASN A 82 26.80 26.83 11.76
N ARG A 83 25.54 27.31 11.85
CA ARG A 83 25.22 28.73 11.96
C ARG A 83 25.75 29.40 13.23
N LYS A 84 25.95 28.65 14.32
CA LYS A 84 26.54 29.18 15.56
C LYS A 84 28.05 29.44 15.49
N LYS A 85 28.76 28.92 14.48
CA LYS A 85 30.23 29.11 14.35
C LYS A 85 30.56 30.57 14.01
N ARG A 86 31.72 31.06 14.47
CA ARG A 86 32.22 32.43 14.17
C ARG A 86 32.30 32.74 12.68
N ARG A 87 32.57 31.73 11.85
CA ARG A 87 32.53 31.77 10.38
C ARG A 87 31.80 30.51 9.90
N PRO A 88 30.48 30.55 9.67
CA PRO A 88 29.71 29.38 9.25
C PRO A 88 30.11 28.97 7.83
N ALA A 89 30.22 27.66 7.58
CA ALA A 89 30.42 27.17 6.22
C ALA A 89 29.13 27.33 5.42
N ILE A 90 29.22 27.75 4.16
CA ILE A 90 28.05 27.83 3.28
C ILE A 90 27.74 26.41 2.79
N MET A 91 26.46 26.01 2.85
CA MET A 91 26.02 24.77 2.22
C MET A 91 25.74 25.05 0.74
N GLU A 92 26.59 24.51 -0.14
CA GLU A 92 26.46 24.71 -1.59
C GLU A 92 25.34 23.87 -2.21
N THR A 93 24.94 22.77 -1.55
CA THR A 93 23.94 21.84 -2.05
C THR A 93 22.93 21.43 -0.97
N PRO A 94 21.66 21.14 -1.35
CA PRO A 94 20.68 20.56 -0.43
C PRO A 94 21.09 19.16 0.04
N ILE A 95 20.86 18.85 1.32
CA ILE A 95 21.01 17.49 1.82
C ILE A 95 19.73 16.72 1.50
N HIS A 96 19.84 15.68 0.68
CA HIS A 96 18.76 14.75 0.37
C HIS A 96 18.96 13.43 1.12
N LYS A 97 17.95 12.99 1.87
CA LYS A 97 17.89 11.67 2.52
C LYS A 97 16.65 10.93 2.05
N THR A 98 16.82 9.64 1.75
CA THR A 98 15.73 8.75 1.35
C THR A 98 15.49 7.73 2.45
N VAL A 99 14.25 7.65 2.93
CA VAL A 99 13.80 6.62 3.86
C VAL A 99 12.87 5.68 3.10
N LEU A 100 13.24 4.40 3.02
CA LEU A 100 12.45 3.41 2.30
C LEU A 100 11.18 3.07 3.08
N PRO A 101 10.01 3.05 2.44
CA PRO A 101 8.80 2.60 3.11
C PRO A 101 8.77 1.06 3.22
N THR A 102 7.90 0.53 4.09
CA THR A 102 7.74 -0.91 4.28
C THR A 102 6.28 -1.33 4.06
N LEU A 103 6.04 -2.44 3.36
CA LEU A 103 4.68 -2.98 3.20
C LEU A 103 4.25 -3.72 4.46
N ILE A 104 3.11 -3.31 5.04
CA ILE A 104 2.43 -4.03 6.11
C ILE A 104 1.28 -4.82 5.48
N LYS A 105 1.36 -6.15 5.55
CA LYS A 105 0.35 -7.06 4.99
C LYS A 105 -0.72 -7.37 6.04
N ARG A 106 -1.98 -7.20 5.66
CA ARG A 106 -3.19 -7.56 6.40
C ARG A 106 -4.23 -8.22 5.47
N GLU A 107 -5.49 -8.26 5.90
CA GLU A 107 -6.55 -9.11 5.35
C GLU A 107 -6.94 -8.77 3.90
N THR A 108 -6.83 -7.51 3.49
CA THR A 108 -7.17 -7.06 2.13
C THR A 108 -6.20 -7.49 1.04
N THR A 109 -5.15 -8.24 1.40
CA THR A 109 -4.21 -8.87 0.46
C THR A 109 -4.06 -10.37 0.66
N ILE A 110 -4.84 -10.98 1.55
CA ILE A 110 -4.76 -12.43 1.82
C ILE A 110 -5.36 -13.20 0.64
N PHE A 111 -4.65 -14.24 0.21
CA PHE A 111 -5.14 -15.24 -0.73
C PHE A 111 -6.02 -16.25 -0.01
N SER A 112 -7.29 -16.41 -0.43
CA SER A 112 -7.93 -17.72 -0.37
C SER A 112 -7.46 -18.52 -1.58
N PHE A 113 -6.95 -19.72 -1.35
CA PHE A 113 -6.55 -20.69 -2.36
C PHE A 113 -7.70 -20.91 -3.37
N TYR A 114 -7.47 -20.65 -4.66
CA TYR A 114 -8.36 -21.15 -5.71
C TYR A 114 -7.82 -22.49 -6.23
N PRO A 115 -8.70 -23.48 -6.51
CA PRO A 115 -8.28 -24.76 -7.04
C PRO A 115 -7.58 -24.56 -8.40
N LYS A 116 -6.49 -25.30 -8.62
CA LYS A 116 -5.79 -25.34 -9.91
C LYS A 116 -6.82 -25.51 -11.02
N VAL A 117 -6.85 -24.56 -11.96
CA VAL A 117 -7.60 -24.72 -13.20
C VAL A 117 -7.06 -25.99 -13.89
N PRO A 118 -7.89 -26.99 -14.23
CA PRO A 118 -7.42 -28.22 -14.85
C PRO A 118 -6.66 -27.92 -16.15
N GLU A 119 -5.55 -28.62 -16.41
CA GLU A 119 -4.74 -28.46 -17.64
C GLU A 119 -5.55 -28.61 -18.94
N SER A 120 -6.65 -29.38 -18.89
CA SER A 120 -7.59 -29.50 -20.00
C SER A 120 -8.21 -28.16 -20.45
N THR A 121 -8.28 -27.18 -19.53
CA THR A 121 -8.80 -25.83 -19.82
C THR A 121 -7.70 -24.94 -20.42
N LEU A 122 -6.43 -25.21 -20.15
CA LEU A 122 -5.29 -24.45 -20.69
C LEU A 122 -4.98 -24.82 -22.15
N LEU A 123 -5.24 -26.07 -22.54
CA LEU A 123 -5.06 -26.54 -23.92
C LEU A 123 -6.05 -25.89 -24.90
N ALA A 124 -7.24 -25.48 -24.46
CA ALA A 124 -8.25 -24.83 -25.30
C ALA A 124 -7.87 -23.41 -25.76
N PHE A 125 -6.79 -22.83 -25.22
CA PHE A 125 -6.29 -21.50 -25.58
C PHE A 125 -5.00 -21.53 -26.42
N ARG A 126 -4.50 -22.72 -26.81
CA ARG A 126 -3.32 -22.84 -27.68
C ARG A 126 -3.62 -22.68 -29.17
N ASP A 127 -4.90 -22.65 -29.55
CA ASP A 127 -5.35 -22.59 -30.95
C ASP A 127 -6.02 -21.24 -31.32
N PHE A 128 -5.67 -20.15 -30.62
CA PHE A 128 -6.04 -18.76 -30.99
C PHE A 128 -4.80 -17.88 -31.18
#